data_AF-A0A7C2LIR2-F1
#
_entry.id   AF-A0A7C2LIR2-F1
#
_cell.length_a   1.000
_cell.length_b   1.000
_cell.length_c   1.000
_cell.angle_alpha   90.00
_cell.angle_beta   90.00
_cell.angle_gamma   90.00
#
_symmetry.space_group_name_H-M   'P 1'
#
loop_
_entity.id
_entity.type
_entity.pdbx_description
1 polymer ?
#
loop_
_entity_poly.entity_id
_entity_poly.type
_entity_poly.pdbx_seq_one_letter_code
_entity_poly.pdbx_strand_id
1 'polypeptide(L)'
;MNQKTGFTLVEIMIVVAVIGLIAAIAMLNFIRARETSQATLCSQSLERLDGAKVLAAFEFNLGDLDVPTDDQLIPFFSAPFGTAVDGSSDLCPAGGTYSVNDVASPPTCSLAGGPGWHEIQ
;
A
#
# COMPACT_ATOMS: atom_id res chain seq x y z
N MET A 1 -28.68 -21.43 -48.55
CA MET A 1 -27.25 -21.66 -48.88
C MET A 1 -26.43 -20.97 -47.80
N ASN A 2 -25.85 -21.74 -46.87
CA ASN A 2 -25.08 -21.19 -45.75
C ASN A 2 -23.69 -20.77 -46.23
N GLN A 3 -23.54 -19.48 -46.54
CA GLN A 3 -22.25 -18.85 -46.76
C GLN A 3 -21.52 -18.80 -45.40
N LYS A 4 -20.63 -19.75 -45.14
CA LYS A 4 -19.67 -19.63 -44.04
C LYS A 4 -18.55 -18.70 -44.52
N THR A 5 -18.72 -17.41 -44.28
CA THR A 5 -17.65 -16.41 -44.39
C THR A 5 -16.67 -16.65 -43.25
N GLY A 6 -15.54 -17.32 -43.53
CA GLY A 6 -14.45 -17.48 -42.57
C GLY A 6 -13.61 -16.21 -42.52
N PHE A 7 -13.22 -15.81 -41.30
CA PHE A 7 -12.18 -14.80 -41.07
C PHE A 7 -10.91 -15.19 -41.83
N THR A 8 -10.32 -14.25 -42.57
CA THR A 8 -9.05 -14.52 -43.23
C THR A 8 -7.93 -14.57 -42.18
N LEU A 9 -6.91 -15.41 -42.37
CA LEU A 9 -5.74 -15.46 -41.47
C LEU A 9 -5.11 -14.07 -41.29
N VAL A 10 -5.14 -13.24 -42.33
CA VAL A 10 -4.64 -11.86 -42.35
C VAL A 10 -5.42 -10.96 -41.39
N GLU A 11 -6.73 -11.12 -41.33
CA GLU A 11 -7.61 -10.33 -40.48
C GLU A 11 -7.33 -10.59 -38.99
N ILE A 12 -7.05 -11.84 -38.62
CA ILE A 12 -6.61 -12.19 -37.26
C ILE A 12 -5.21 -11.62 -36.98
N MET A 13 -4.29 -11.64 -37.94
CA MET A 13 -2.94 -11.07 -37.74
C MET A 13 -2.97 -9.58 -37.42
N ILE A 14 -3.83 -8.80 -38.09
CA ILE A 14 -3.98 -7.36 -37.82
C ILE A 14 -4.56 -7.13 -36.42
N VAL A 15 -5.57 -7.91 -36.02
CA VAL A 15 -6.19 -7.78 -34.70
C VAL A 15 -5.19 -8.06 -33.58
N VAL A 16 -4.42 -9.15 -33.69
CA VAL A 16 -3.40 -9.49 -32.67
C VAL A 16 -2.30 -8.44 -32.62
N ALA A 17 -1.90 -7.86 -33.76
CA ALA A 17 -0.92 -6.79 -33.81
C ALA A 17 -1.38 -5.52 -33.06
N VAL A 18 -2.64 -5.10 -33.25
CA VAL A 18 -3.19 -3.91 -32.57
C VAL A 18 -3.38 -4.16 -31.07
N ILE A 19 -3.88 -5.33 -30.68
CA ILE A 19 -4.04 -5.69 -29.26
C ILE A 19 -2.68 -5.73 -28.56
N GLY A 20 -1.66 -6.30 -29.21
CA GLY A 20 -0.29 -6.35 -28.68
C GLY A 20 0.30 -4.95 -28.44
N LEU A 21 0.08 -4.02 -29.36
CA LEU A 21 0.53 -2.63 -29.21
C LEU A 21 -0.15 -1.93 -28.02
N ILE A 22 -1.47 -2.06 -27.88
CA ILE A 22 -2.21 -1.43 -26.78
C ILE A 22 -1.82 -2.05 -25.42
N ALA A 23 -1.67 -3.37 -25.37
CA ALA A 23 -1.28 -4.09 -24.15
C ALA A 23 0.12 -3.68 -23.66
N ALA A 24 1.07 -3.44 -24.58
CA ALA A 24 2.42 -3.00 -24.23
C ALA A 24 2.44 -1.63 -23.51
N ILE A 25 1.65 -0.66 -24.00
CA ILE A 25 1.55 0.67 -23.37
C ILE A 25 0.88 0.56 -22.00
N ALA A 26 -0.19 -0.24 -21.90
CA ALA A 26 -0.93 -0.43 -20.67
C ALA A 26 -0.08 -1.08 -19.56
N MET A 27 0.74 -2.09 -19.90
CA MET A 27 1.58 -2.81 -18.94
C MET A 27 2.60 -1.89 -18.26
N LEU A 28 3.23 -0.99 -19.02
CA LEU A 28 4.22 -0.06 -18.48
C LEU A 28 3.59 0.93 -17.50
N ASN A 29 2.37 1.40 -17.77
CA ASN A 29 1.68 2.31 -16.88
C ASN A 29 1.14 1.59 -15.62
N PHE A 30 0.69 0.33 -15.76
CA PHE A 30 0.15 -0.45 -14.65
C PHE A 30 1.16 -0.70 -13.53
N ILE A 31 2.44 -0.93 -13.86
CA ILE A 31 3.50 -1.13 -12.86
C ILE A 31 3.68 0.12 -11.99
N ARG A 32 3.78 1.30 -12.62
CA ARG A 32 3.91 2.58 -11.90
C ARG A 32 2.68 2.89 -11.06
N ALA A 33 1.49 2.67 -11.59
CA ALA A 33 0.24 2.89 -10.87
C ALA A 33 0.15 2.01 -9.61
N ARG A 34 0.65 0.77 -9.68
CA ARG A 34 0.71 -0.14 -8.52
C ARG A 34 1.69 0.35 -7.45
N GLU A 35 2.85 0.86 -7.83
CA GLU A 35 3.80 1.44 -6.86
C GLU A 35 3.20 2.68 -6.18
N THR A 36 2.60 3.59 -6.94
CA THR A 36 1.98 4.79 -6.38
C THR A 36 0.81 4.47 -5.45
N SER A 37 -0.03 3.47 -5.77
CA SER A 37 -1.17 3.12 -4.91
C SER A 37 -0.72 2.48 -3.61
N GLN A 38 0.32 1.65 -3.64
CA GLN A 38 0.93 1.09 -2.42
C GLN A 38 1.54 2.18 -1.55
N ALA A 39 2.17 3.20 -2.14
CA ALA A 39 2.67 4.35 -1.42
C ALA A 39 1.54 5.16 -0.76
N THR A 40 0.47 5.47 -1.48
CA THR A 40 -0.68 6.19 -0.90
C THR A 40 -1.36 5.41 0.22
N LEU A 41 -1.47 4.09 0.10
CA LEU A 41 -1.98 3.26 1.20
C LEU A 41 -1.03 3.27 2.40
N CYS A 42 0.29 3.32 2.14
CA CYS A 42 1.29 3.46 3.18
C CYS A 42 1.12 4.75 3.97
N SER A 43 1.00 5.90 3.30
CA SER A 43 0.83 7.20 3.96
C SER A 43 -0.47 7.25 4.79
N GLN A 44 -1.58 6.75 4.23
CA GLN A 44 -2.86 6.68 4.95
C GLN A 44 -2.80 5.78 6.19
N SER A 45 -2.05 4.69 6.13
CA SER A 45 -1.83 3.81 7.28
C SER A 45 -1.00 4.53 8.36
N LEU A 46 0.04 5.28 7.96
CA LEU A 46 0.84 6.08 8.89
C LEU A 46 0.02 7.18 9.58
N GLU A 47 -0.85 7.88 8.85
CA GLU A 47 -1.76 8.87 9.42
C GLU A 47 -2.73 8.26 10.44
N ARG A 48 -3.27 7.07 10.13
CA ARG A 48 -4.12 6.32 11.07
C ARG A 48 -3.35 5.89 12.30
N LEU A 49 -2.09 5.49 12.14
CA LEU A 49 -1.24 5.11 13.26
C LEU A 49 -0.95 6.32 14.14
N ASP A 50 -0.65 7.47 13.54
CA ASP A 50 -0.40 8.70 14.28
C ASP A 50 -1.63 9.09 15.12
N GLY A 51 -2.82 9.03 14.52
CA GLY A 51 -4.07 9.21 15.25
C GLY A 51 -4.27 8.18 16.38
N ALA A 52 -3.95 6.91 16.13
CA ALA A 52 -4.04 5.84 17.13
C ALA A 52 -3.08 6.07 18.32
N LYS A 53 -1.89 6.62 18.07
CA LYS A 53 -0.93 6.98 19.13
C LYS A 53 -1.48 8.08 20.02
N VAL A 54 -2.09 9.12 19.45
CA VAL A 54 -2.70 10.20 20.23
C VAL A 54 -3.84 9.66 21.10
N LEU A 55 -4.66 8.75 20.57
CA LEU A 55 -5.72 8.10 21.35
C LEU A 55 -5.16 7.20 22.45
N ALA A 56 -4.13 6.41 22.16
CA ALA A 56 -3.46 5.57 23.16
C ALA A 56 -2.79 6.41 24.24
N ALA A 57 -2.18 7.54 23.89
CA ALA A 57 -1.57 8.45 24.85
C ALA A 57 -2.61 9.05 25.80
N PHE A 58 -3.79 9.38 25.27
CA PHE A 58 -4.91 9.87 26.07
C PHE A 58 -5.44 8.80 27.03
N GLU A 59 -5.66 7.57 26.55
CA GLU A 59 -6.25 6.48 27.35
C GLU A 59 -5.29 5.98 28.44
N PHE A 60 -4.01 5.83 28.12
CA PHE A 60 -3.02 5.24 29.01
C PHE A 60 -2.14 6.26 29.75
N ASN A 61 -2.44 7.57 29.60
CA ASN A 61 -1.65 8.66 30.21
C ASN A 61 -0.16 8.59 29.85
N LEU A 62 0.13 8.33 28.57
CA LEU A 62 1.50 8.29 28.05
C LEU A 62 2.01 9.71 27.85
N GLY A 63 3.26 9.94 28.23
CA GLY A 63 3.97 11.19 27.94
C GLY A 63 4.54 11.21 26.53
N ASP A 64 5.03 12.38 26.13
CA ASP A 64 5.58 12.66 24.80
C ASP A 64 6.73 11.72 24.39
N LEU A 65 7.52 11.24 25.35
CA LEU A 65 8.68 10.36 25.12
C LEU A 65 8.35 8.88 25.26
N ASP A 66 7.13 8.55 25.66
CA ASP A 66 6.72 7.16 25.82
C ASP A 66 6.40 6.57 24.44
N VAL A 67 6.83 5.33 24.23
CA VAL A 67 6.51 4.57 23.01
C VAL A 67 5.32 3.67 23.34
N PRO A 68 4.14 3.87 22.72
CA PRO A 68 2.99 3.01 22.93
C PRO A 68 3.32 1.56 22.53
N THR A 69 2.98 0.62 23.40
CA THR A 69 3.13 -0.82 23.11
C THR A 69 2.02 -1.33 22.19
N ASP A 70 2.23 -2.47 21.54
CA ASP A 70 1.23 -3.07 20.65
C ASP A 70 -0.13 -3.28 21.36
N ASP A 71 -0.13 -3.73 22.62
CA ASP A 71 -1.35 -3.92 23.41
C ASP A 71 -2.15 -2.62 23.62
N GLN A 72 -1.47 -1.48 23.64
CA GLN A 72 -2.09 -0.16 23.80
C GLN A 72 -2.59 0.40 22.47
N LEU A 73 -2.04 -0.04 21.34
CA LEU A 73 -2.38 0.44 20.00
C LEU A 73 -3.41 -0.43 19.27
N ILE A 74 -3.41 -1.76 19.51
CA ILE A 74 -4.37 -2.70 18.92
C ILE A 74 -5.84 -2.24 19.06
N PRO A 75 -6.30 -1.67 20.19
CA PRO A 75 -7.67 -1.17 20.32
C PRO A 75 -8.04 -0.05 19.33
N PHE A 76 -7.05 0.70 18.84
CA PHE A 76 -7.24 1.90 18.01
C PHE A 76 -6.79 1.70 16.55
N PHE A 77 -5.89 0.75 16.31
CA PHE A 77 -5.32 0.46 14.99
C PHE A 77 -5.70 -0.93 14.45
N SER A 78 -6.35 -1.78 15.26
CA SER A 78 -6.90 -3.08 14.87
C SER A 78 -5.93 -4.15 14.35
N ALA A 79 -4.61 -3.89 14.33
CA ALA A 79 -3.60 -4.91 14.12
C ALA A 79 -2.24 -4.54 14.77
N PRO A 80 -1.37 -5.55 15.03
CA PRO A 80 -0.05 -5.35 15.61
C PRO A 80 0.94 -4.78 14.59
N PHE A 81 1.89 -3.99 15.07
CA PHE A 81 2.93 -3.38 14.24
C PHE A 81 4.16 -4.27 14.10
N GLY A 82 4.75 -4.29 12.90
CA GLY A 82 6.10 -4.83 12.68
C GLY A 82 6.25 -6.36 12.62
N THR A 83 5.26 -7.15 13.07
CA THR A 83 5.29 -8.62 12.91
C THR A 83 3.99 -9.16 12.35
N ALA A 84 4.12 -9.99 11.31
CA ALA A 84 3.00 -10.74 10.74
C ALA A 84 2.52 -11.77 11.76
N VAL A 85 1.58 -11.40 12.63
CA VAL A 85 0.81 -12.39 13.39
C VAL A 85 -0.31 -12.86 12.46
N ASP A 86 -0.30 -14.15 12.11
CA ASP A 86 -1.33 -14.85 11.33
C ASP A 86 -1.50 -14.46 9.84
N GLY A 87 -0.49 -13.82 9.23
CA GLY A 87 -0.54 -13.44 7.81
C GLY A 87 -1.37 -12.20 7.50
N SER A 88 -2.04 -11.63 8.51
CA SER A 88 -2.56 -10.26 8.52
C SER A 88 -1.49 -9.35 9.11
N SER A 89 -0.50 -9.02 8.30
CA SER A 89 0.55 -8.13 8.72
C SER A 89 0.20 -6.72 8.28
N ASP A 90 0.04 -5.78 9.22
CA ASP A 90 0.08 -4.34 8.92
C ASP A 90 1.52 -3.95 8.61
N LEU A 91 2.07 -4.57 7.56
CA LEU A 91 3.24 -4.11 6.86
C LEU A 91 2.77 -3.14 5.78
N CYS A 92 3.66 -2.24 5.39
CA CYS A 92 3.44 -1.42 4.23
C CYS A 92 3.13 -2.32 3.02
N PRO A 93 2.09 -2.03 2.21
CA PRO A 93 1.75 -2.82 1.02
C PRO A 93 2.89 -2.95 -0.01
N ALA A 94 3.91 -2.09 0.08
CA ALA A 94 5.15 -2.18 -0.70
C ALA A 94 6.25 -3.08 -0.07
N GLY A 95 5.96 -3.74 1.06
CA GLY A 95 6.88 -4.63 1.77
C GLY A 95 7.75 -3.97 2.84
N GLY A 96 7.46 -2.72 3.20
CA GLY A 96 8.14 -2.00 4.28
C GLY A 96 7.57 -2.31 5.66
N THR A 97 8.35 -1.99 6.70
CA THR A 97 7.90 -2.06 8.10
C THR A 97 7.63 -0.67 8.63
N TYR A 98 6.59 -0.56 9.45
CA TYR A 98 6.27 0.67 10.16
C TYR A 98 6.96 0.72 11.53
N SER A 99 7.41 1.90 11.93
CA SER A 99 7.94 2.21 13.27
C SER A 99 7.03 3.23 13.92
N VAL A 100 6.46 2.89 15.08
CA VAL A 100 5.51 3.73 15.83
C VAL A 100 6.18 5.02 16.33
N ASN A 101 7.43 4.91 16.80
CA ASN A 101 8.16 5.97 17.51
C ASN A 101 7.44 6.44 18.80
N ASP A 102 8.05 7.37 19.55
CA ASP A 102 7.41 7.98 20.72
C ASP A 102 6.17 8.80 20.35
N VAL A 103 5.32 9.14 21.32
CA VAL A 103 4.07 9.88 21.08
C VAL A 103 4.31 11.22 20.36
N ALA A 104 5.40 11.93 20.66
CA ALA A 104 5.70 13.23 20.05
C ALA A 104 6.28 13.15 18.64
N SER A 105 6.92 12.04 18.28
CA SER A 105 7.58 11.84 16.99
C SER A 105 6.67 11.10 16.02
N PRO A 106 6.48 11.55 14.78
CA PRO A 106 5.61 10.88 13.82
C PRO A 106 6.04 9.43 13.56
N PRO A 107 5.10 8.50 13.32
CA PRO A 107 5.47 7.14 12.90
C PRO A 107 6.10 7.16 11.51
N THR A 108 6.99 6.19 11.25
CA THR A 108 7.78 6.15 10.02
C THR A 108 7.67 4.81 9.32
N CYS A 109 7.95 4.78 8.02
CA CYS A 109 8.06 3.55 7.24
C CYS A 109 9.50 3.37 6.76
N SER A 110 10.00 2.13 6.74
CA SER A 110 11.34 1.80 6.23
C SER A 110 11.55 2.19 4.75
N LEU A 111 10.47 2.46 4.02
CA LEU A 111 10.47 2.85 2.61
C LEU A 111 10.23 4.35 2.39
N ALA A 112 10.32 5.21 3.42
CA ALA A 112 10.05 6.65 3.32
C ALA A 112 10.84 7.37 2.20
N GLY A 113 12.03 6.88 1.83
CA GLY A 113 12.85 7.40 0.72
C GLY A 113 12.65 6.70 -0.64
N GLY A 114 11.69 5.79 -0.74
CA GLY A 114 11.40 5.01 -1.95
C GLY A 114 10.56 5.76 -3.00
N PRO A 115 10.35 5.17 -4.19
CA PRO A 115 9.45 5.73 -5.19
C PRO A 115 7.99 5.73 -4.68
N GLY A 116 7.39 6.92 -4.60
CA GLY A 116 6.06 7.14 -4.04
C GLY A 116 6.09 7.78 -2.65
N TRP A 117 4.98 8.35 -2.20
CA TRP A 117 4.88 9.01 -0.89
C TRP A 117 4.70 7.97 0.23
N HIS A 118 5.80 7.54 0.85
CA HIS A 118 5.83 6.58 1.97
C HIS A 118 6.06 7.27 3.33
N GLU A 119 5.59 8.51 3.45
CA GLU A 119 5.74 9.36 4.63
C GLU A 119 4.42 10.08 4.90
N ILE A 120 4.25 10.57 6.13
CA ILE A 120 3.10 11.39 6.55
C ILE A 120 3.27 12.78 5.91
N GLN A 121 2.18 13.36 5.41
CA GLN A 121 2.19 14.69 4.79
C GLN A 121 2.09 15.81 5.82
#